data_AF-A0A6V8DYK9-F1
#
_entry.id   AF-A0A6V8DYK9-F1
#
_cell.length_a   1.000
_cell.length_b   1.000
_cell.length_c   1.000
_cell.angle_alpha   90.00
_cell.angle_beta   90.00
_cell.angle_gamma   90.00
#
_symmetry.space_group_name_H-M   'P 1'
#
loop_
_entity.id
_entity.type
_entity.pdbx_description
1 polymer ?
#
loop_
_entity_poly.entity_id
_entity_poly.type
_entity_poly.pdbx_seq_one_letter_code
_entity_poly.pdbx_strand_id
1 'polypeptide(L)'
;MDEKQMYIDGQWCASSDNNTHEVLNPATGETMATTPKATLEDVHRCVAASKVAFADRSWSAMDPAERGRVLNRMAQATYANAKALAAIESSNNGKTFREALSEIRYGAWTFEYFAGLTDKIEGSTIPVPGNRLNYTLRQPVGVTAHIIPWNFPLQLALRSIAPALAAGCTVIAKPASWTPLSLIAWLEAMHEA
;
A
#
# COMPACT_ATOMS: atom_id res chain seq x y z
N MET A 1 15.12 -20.17 -8.01
CA MET A 1 15.21 -18.80 -7.45
C MET A 1 13.81 -18.23 -7.55
N ASP A 2 13.25 -17.68 -6.48
CA ASP A 2 11.87 -17.18 -6.49
C ASP A 2 11.82 -15.88 -7.31
N GLU A 3 11.13 -15.90 -8.43
CA GLU A 3 10.99 -14.74 -9.33
C GLU A 3 9.70 -14.00 -8.98
N LYS A 4 9.85 -12.79 -8.45
CA LYS A 4 8.71 -11.95 -8.09
C LYS A 4 8.21 -11.15 -9.28
N GLN A 5 6.97 -10.69 -9.16
CA GLN A 5 6.31 -9.87 -10.15
C GLN A 5 5.93 -8.51 -9.55
N MET A 6 5.77 -7.51 -10.41
CA MET A 6 5.14 -6.24 -10.07
C MET A 6 3.63 -6.36 -10.28
N TYR A 7 2.85 -5.53 -9.60
CA TYR A 7 1.40 -5.55 -9.69
C TYR A 7 0.89 -4.24 -10.29
N ILE A 8 0.29 -4.33 -11.46
CA ILE A 8 -0.27 -3.19 -12.19
C ILE A 8 -1.66 -3.58 -12.69
N ASP A 9 -2.64 -2.70 -12.46
CA ASP A 9 -4.00 -2.84 -13.01
C ASP A 9 -4.67 -4.20 -12.73
N GLY A 10 -4.51 -4.68 -11.49
CA GLY A 10 -5.08 -5.96 -11.08
C GLY A 10 -4.28 -7.20 -11.51
N GLN A 11 -3.12 -7.02 -12.16
CA GLN A 11 -2.35 -8.12 -12.75
C GLN A 11 -0.90 -8.14 -12.27
N TRP A 12 -0.41 -9.36 -12.02
CA TRP A 12 1.00 -9.64 -11.81
C TRP A 12 1.73 -9.68 -13.15
N CYS A 13 2.81 -8.90 -13.29
CA CYS A 13 3.58 -8.79 -14.53
C CYS A 13 5.08 -8.56 -14.29
N ALA A 14 5.89 -8.80 -15.32
CA ALA A 14 7.30 -8.44 -15.36
C ALA A 14 7.49 -6.96 -15.76
N SER A 15 8.72 -6.45 -15.60
CA SER A 15 9.14 -5.14 -16.12
C SER A 15 8.93 -5.06 -17.63
N SER A 16 8.64 -3.88 -18.18
CA SER A 16 8.40 -3.73 -19.65
C SER A 16 9.61 -4.13 -20.50
N ASP A 17 10.81 -4.06 -19.95
CA ASP A 17 12.07 -4.47 -20.58
C ASP A 17 12.61 -5.82 -20.08
N ASN A 18 11.83 -6.55 -19.26
CA ASN A 18 12.21 -7.79 -18.57
C ASN A 18 13.46 -7.71 -17.67
N ASN A 19 13.95 -6.51 -17.35
CA ASN A 19 15.07 -6.39 -16.42
C ASN A 19 14.64 -6.72 -14.98
N THR A 20 15.55 -7.34 -14.24
CA THR A 20 15.36 -7.71 -12.84
C THR A 20 16.46 -7.14 -11.94
N HIS A 21 16.24 -7.20 -10.64
CA HIS A 21 17.17 -6.85 -9.59
C HIS A 21 17.20 -7.99 -8.57
N GLU A 22 18.41 -8.45 -8.23
CA GLU A 22 18.62 -9.42 -7.17
C GLU A 22 18.40 -8.78 -5.80
N VAL A 23 17.63 -9.46 -4.97
CA VAL A 23 17.43 -9.08 -3.56
C VAL A 23 18.26 -10.04 -2.72
N LEU A 24 19.18 -9.47 -1.93
CA LEU A 24 20.12 -10.24 -1.14
C LEU A 24 19.65 -10.35 0.32
N ASN A 25 19.97 -11.49 0.95
CA ASN A 25 19.87 -11.62 2.39
C ASN A 25 21.06 -10.87 3.02
N PRO A 26 20.82 -9.82 3.83
CA PRO A 26 21.91 -9.03 4.39
C PRO A 26 22.79 -9.79 5.39
N ALA A 27 22.31 -10.91 5.94
CA ALA A 27 23.07 -11.73 6.89
C ALA A 27 24.03 -12.72 6.20
N THR A 28 23.68 -13.22 5.01
CA THR A 28 24.48 -14.24 4.29
C THR A 28 25.12 -13.72 3.01
N GLY A 29 24.59 -12.63 2.44
CA GLY A 29 24.97 -12.13 1.11
C GLY A 29 24.38 -12.93 -0.05
N GLU A 30 23.62 -13.99 0.22
CA GLU A 30 23.03 -14.86 -0.80
C GLU A 30 21.77 -14.24 -1.41
N THR A 31 21.53 -14.52 -2.70
CA THR A 31 20.32 -14.07 -3.39
C THR A 31 19.09 -14.78 -2.86
N MET A 32 18.12 -14.01 -2.35
CA MET A 32 16.83 -14.50 -1.88
C MET A 32 15.84 -14.69 -3.02
N ALA A 33 15.76 -13.68 -3.89
CA ALA A 33 14.78 -13.58 -4.96
C ALA A 33 15.25 -12.60 -6.04
N THR A 34 14.62 -12.66 -7.21
CA THR A 34 14.72 -11.61 -8.23
C THR A 34 13.41 -10.82 -8.26
N THR A 35 13.51 -9.51 -8.40
CA THR A 35 12.34 -8.62 -8.53
C THR A 35 12.42 -7.81 -9.82
N PRO A 36 11.29 -7.46 -10.45
CA PRO A 36 11.33 -6.65 -11.67
C PRO A 36 11.87 -5.26 -11.40
N LYS A 37 12.72 -4.77 -12.29
CA LYS A 37 13.28 -3.41 -12.22
C LYS A 37 12.40 -2.48 -13.06
N ALA A 38 11.29 -2.04 -12.48
CA ALA A 38 10.29 -1.21 -13.16
C ALA A 38 10.91 -0.02 -13.91
N THR A 39 10.52 0.12 -15.18
CA THR A 39 10.97 1.21 -16.05
C THR A 39 10.09 2.46 -15.90
N LEU A 40 10.46 3.54 -16.60
CA LEU A 40 9.59 4.71 -16.71
C LEU A 40 8.25 4.37 -17.39
N GLU A 41 8.25 3.44 -18.36
CA GLU A 41 7.03 2.98 -19.03
C GLU A 41 6.10 2.25 -18.04
N ASP A 42 6.66 1.41 -17.17
CA ASP A 42 5.88 0.73 -16.12
C ASP A 42 5.25 1.74 -15.15
N VAL A 43 6.00 2.79 -14.78
CA VAL A 43 5.45 3.89 -13.96
C VAL A 43 4.31 4.60 -14.70
N HIS A 44 4.43 4.85 -16.01
CA HIS A 44 3.33 5.41 -16.80
C HIS A 44 2.10 4.52 -16.83
N ARG A 45 2.27 3.19 -16.94
CA ARG A 45 1.19 2.20 -16.85
C ARG A 45 0.50 2.24 -15.48
N CYS A 46 1.26 2.27 -14.38
CA CYS A 46 0.74 2.45 -13.02
C CYS A 46 -0.10 3.73 -12.89
N VAL A 47 0.40 4.86 -13.40
CA VAL A 47 -0.30 6.16 -13.35
C VAL A 47 -1.58 6.13 -14.17
N ALA A 48 -1.55 5.56 -15.38
CA ALA A 48 -2.73 5.45 -16.23
C ALA A 48 -3.82 4.59 -15.56
N ALA A 49 -3.47 3.40 -15.09
CA ALA A 49 -4.40 2.51 -14.39
C ALA A 49 -4.99 3.16 -13.14
N SER A 50 -4.16 3.82 -12.32
CA SER A 50 -4.61 4.51 -11.11
C SER A 50 -5.59 5.65 -11.42
N LYS A 51 -5.36 6.40 -12.51
CA LYS A 51 -6.29 7.45 -12.95
C LYS A 51 -7.65 6.88 -13.37
N VAL A 52 -7.65 5.75 -14.08
CA VAL A 52 -8.88 5.06 -14.48
C VAL A 52 -9.64 4.57 -13.24
N ALA A 53 -8.96 3.87 -12.32
CA ALA A 53 -9.56 3.39 -11.08
C ALA A 53 -10.13 4.53 -10.20
N PHE A 54 -9.44 5.68 -10.15
CA PHE A 54 -9.96 6.85 -9.45
C PHE A 54 -11.19 7.45 -10.15
N ALA A 55 -11.23 7.44 -11.48
CA ALA A 55 -12.31 8.01 -12.28
C ALA A 55 -13.57 7.13 -12.33
N ASP A 56 -13.45 5.80 -12.15
CA ASP A 56 -14.54 4.82 -12.21
C ASP A 56 -15.63 5.05 -11.12
N ARG A 57 -15.33 5.84 -10.09
CA ARG A 57 -16.21 6.17 -8.94
C ARG A 57 -16.59 4.97 -8.06
N SER A 58 -16.50 3.73 -8.53
CA SER A 58 -16.69 2.52 -7.70
C SER A 58 -15.74 2.48 -6.51
N TRP A 59 -14.54 3.06 -6.64
CA TRP A 59 -13.60 3.26 -5.53
C TRP A 59 -13.70 4.66 -4.90
N SER A 60 -13.47 5.71 -5.69
CA SER A 60 -13.32 7.09 -5.18
C SER A 60 -14.60 7.69 -4.60
N ALA A 61 -15.76 7.17 -4.99
CA ALA A 61 -17.08 7.53 -4.45
C ALA A 61 -17.78 6.37 -3.75
N MET A 62 -17.05 5.29 -3.44
CA MET A 62 -17.54 4.20 -2.60
C MET A 62 -18.13 4.78 -1.31
N ASP A 63 -19.23 4.20 -0.84
CA ASP A 63 -19.78 4.56 0.46
C ASP A 63 -18.67 4.49 1.52
N PRO A 64 -18.49 5.55 2.34
CA PRO A 64 -17.42 5.57 3.33
C PRO A 64 -17.39 4.35 4.24
N ALA A 65 -18.55 3.83 4.67
CA ALA A 65 -18.61 2.65 5.53
C ALA A 65 -18.21 1.38 4.78
N GLU A 66 -18.58 1.25 3.50
CA GLU A 66 -18.09 0.14 2.65
C GLU A 66 -16.58 0.17 2.47
N ARG A 67 -16.00 1.36 2.24
CA ARG A 67 -14.55 1.54 2.16
C ARG A 67 -13.87 1.17 3.49
N GLY A 68 -14.46 1.56 4.61
CA GLY A 68 -14.02 1.11 5.93
C GLY A 68 -14.01 -0.42 6.08
N ARG A 69 -15.05 -1.11 5.57
CA ARG A 69 -15.08 -2.59 5.55
C ARG A 69 -13.96 -3.19 4.69
N VAL A 70 -13.62 -2.60 3.55
CA VAL A 70 -12.47 -3.04 2.73
C VAL A 70 -11.18 -2.93 3.52
N LEU A 71 -10.90 -1.77 4.12
CA LEU A 71 -9.68 -1.56 4.91
C LEU A 71 -9.62 -2.49 6.14
N ASN A 72 -10.74 -2.78 6.78
CA ASN A 72 -10.80 -3.76 7.85
C ASN A 72 -10.49 -5.18 7.36
N ARG A 73 -10.97 -5.60 6.19
CA ARG A 73 -10.58 -6.90 5.62
C ARG A 73 -9.08 -6.97 5.36
N MET A 74 -8.48 -5.90 4.83
CA MET A 74 -7.03 -5.80 4.64
C MET A 74 -6.28 -5.90 5.98
N ALA A 75 -6.76 -5.26 7.04
CA ALA A 75 -6.20 -5.39 8.39
C ALA A 75 -6.24 -6.85 8.88
N GLN A 76 -7.40 -7.52 8.76
CA GLN A 76 -7.56 -8.91 9.18
C GLN A 76 -6.68 -9.87 8.38
N ALA A 77 -6.60 -9.70 7.06
CA ALA A 77 -5.70 -10.49 6.21
C ALA A 77 -4.22 -10.25 6.58
N THR A 78 -3.86 -9.02 6.94
CA THR A 78 -2.50 -8.70 7.43
C THR A 78 -2.21 -9.39 8.77
N TYR A 79 -3.17 -9.39 9.71
CA TYR A 79 -3.04 -10.10 10.97
C TYR A 79 -2.91 -11.62 10.79
N ALA A 80 -3.73 -12.21 9.92
CA ALA A 80 -3.68 -13.63 9.60
C ALA A 80 -2.31 -14.05 9.04
N ASN A 81 -1.71 -13.20 8.20
CA ASN A 81 -0.42 -13.46 7.57
C ASN A 81 0.79 -12.90 8.34
N ALA A 82 0.60 -12.33 9.53
CA ALA A 82 1.63 -11.54 10.22
C ALA A 82 2.92 -12.31 10.48
N LYS A 83 2.85 -13.61 10.79
CA LYS A 83 4.04 -14.45 11.01
C LYS A 83 4.82 -14.72 9.74
N ALA A 84 4.13 -15.00 8.63
CA ALA A 84 4.77 -15.25 7.33
C ALA A 84 5.43 -13.97 6.82
N LEU A 85 4.70 -12.85 6.87
CA LEU A 85 5.23 -11.53 6.51
C LEU A 85 6.43 -11.14 7.38
N ALA A 86 6.40 -11.42 8.68
CA ALA A 86 7.51 -11.15 9.59
C ALA A 86 8.77 -11.98 9.28
N ALA A 87 8.61 -13.23 8.83
CA ALA A 87 9.73 -14.05 8.40
C ALA A 87 10.40 -13.46 7.14
N ILE A 88 9.59 -13.06 6.15
CA ILE A 88 10.07 -12.42 4.92
C ILE A 88 10.77 -11.09 5.25
N GLU A 89 10.13 -10.24 6.04
CA GLU A 89 10.67 -8.94 6.48
C GLU A 89 11.99 -9.12 7.24
N SER A 90 12.07 -10.06 8.17
CA SER A 90 13.29 -10.35 8.93
C SER A 90 14.43 -10.81 8.03
N SER A 91 14.18 -11.73 7.10
CA SER A 91 15.20 -12.20 6.17
C SER A 91 15.61 -11.14 5.14
N ASN A 92 14.67 -10.31 4.68
CA ASN A 92 14.95 -9.31 3.64
C ASN A 92 15.61 -8.04 4.20
N ASN A 93 15.15 -7.54 5.35
CA ASN A 93 15.68 -6.34 5.98
C ASN A 93 16.87 -6.62 6.93
N GLY A 94 16.91 -7.80 7.56
CA GLY A 94 17.94 -8.19 8.51
C GLY A 94 17.62 -7.93 9.99
N LYS A 95 16.45 -7.33 10.30
CA LYS A 95 15.97 -7.18 11.68
C LYS A 95 15.56 -8.51 12.31
N THR A 96 15.44 -8.54 13.64
CA THR A 96 14.98 -9.75 14.32
C THR A 96 13.52 -10.05 14.00
N PHE A 97 13.16 -11.33 13.96
CA PHE A 97 11.77 -11.77 13.73
C PHE A 97 10.78 -11.12 14.71
N ARG A 98 11.17 -10.93 15.97
CA ARG A 98 10.31 -10.32 17.01
C ARG A 98 10.00 -8.86 16.70
N GLU A 99 10.99 -8.11 16.21
CA GLU A 99 10.81 -6.72 15.78
C GLU A 99 9.92 -6.68 14.54
N ALA A 100 10.23 -7.48 13.51
CA ALA A 100 9.44 -7.58 12.30
C ALA A 100 7.96 -7.92 12.60
N LEU A 101 7.70 -8.91 13.46
CA LEU A 101 6.33 -9.29 13.84
C LEU A 101 5.56 -8.15 14.53
N SER A 102 6.23 -7.40 15.39
CA SER A 102 5.62 -6.24 16.06
C SER A 102 5.26 -5.15 15.04
N GLU A 103 6.14 -4.91 14.06
CA GLU A 103 5.94 -3.94 12.99
C GLU A 103 4.79 -4.33 12.05
N ILE A 104 4.71 -5.60 11.65
CA ILE A 104 3.61 -6.06 10.77
C ILE A 104 2.27 -5.91 11.48
N ARG A 105 2.19 -6.27 12.77
CA ARG A 105 0.99 -6.07 13.58
C ARG A 105 0.63 -4.58 13.74
N TYR A 106 1.63 -3.72 13.84
CA TYR A 106 1.41 -2.27 13.87
C TYR A 106 0.90 -1.73 12.52
N GLY A 107 1.38 -2.29 11.41
CA GLY A 107 0.86 -2.02 10.07
C GLY A 107 -0.60 -2.44 9.90
N ALA A 108 -0.97 -3.63 10.37
CA ALA A 108 -2.36 -4.11 10.40
C ALA A 108 -3.26 -3.20 11.25
N TRP A 109 -2.81 -2.83 12.45
CA TRP A 109 -3.50 -1.89 13.32
C TRP A 109 -3.70 -0.52 12.66
N THR A 110 -2.73 -0.07 11.87
CA THR A 110 -2.85 1.19 11.12
C THR A 110 -4.01 1.15 10.11
N PHE A 111 -4.19 0.02 9.41
CA PHE A 111 -5.36 -0.17 8.54
C PHE A 111 -6.68 -0.18 9.32
N GLU A 112 -6.73 -0.87 10.46
CA GLU A 112 -7.91 -0.89 11.34
C GLU A 112 -8.27 0.52 11.85
N TYR A 113 -7.27 1.29 12.28
CA TYR A 113 -7.45 2.67 12.71
C TYR A 113 -8.04 3.55 11.58
N PHE A 114 -7.45 3.49 10.38
CA PHE A 114 -7.94 4.29 9.26
C PHE A 114 -9.25 3.78 8.67
N ALA A 115 -9.56 2.50 8.79
CA ALA A 115 -10.87 1.95 8.46
C ALA A 115 -11.97 2.66 9.28
N GLY A 116 -11.74 2.84 10.58
CA GLY A 116 -12.65 3.56 11.48
C GLY A 116 -12.77 5.06 11.22
N LEU A 117 -11.90 5.65 10.40
CA LEU A 117 -11.93 7.07 10.03
C LEU A 117 -12.61 7.35 8.69
N THR A 118 -12.86 6.32 7.86
CA THR A 118 -13.37 6.49 6.49
C THR A 118 -14.66 7.31 6.40
N ASP A 119 -15.58 7.13 7.36
CA ASP A 119 -16.88 7.80 7.49
C ASP A 119 -16.85 9.06 8.39
N LYS A 120 -15.67 9.47 8.84
CA LYS A 120 -15.45 10.63 9.74
C LYS A 120 -14.59 11.73 9.10
N ILE A 121 -14.41 11.67 7.78
CA ILE A 121 -13.69 12.70 7.03
C ILE A 121 -14.64 13.87 6.75
N GLU A 122 -14.70 14.80 7.71
CA GLU A 122 -15.67 15.89 7.68
C GLU A 122 -15.10 17.21 7.15
N GLY A 123 -15.97 17.98 6.50
CA GLY A 123 -15.78 19.38 6.21
C GLY A 123 -16.19 20.27 7.38
N SER A 124 -16.52 21.54 7.10
CA SER A 124 -17.02 22.47 8.11
C SER A 124 -18.02 23.42 7.48
N THR A 125 -19.08 23.75 8.20
CA THR A 125 -19.99 24.85 7.86
C THR A 125 -19.48 26.13 8.50
N ILE A 126 -19.33 27.21 7.73
CA ILE A 126 -18.70 28.45 8.18
C ILE A 126 -19.77 29.55 8.30
N PRO A 127 -19.97 30.14 9.49
CA PRO A 127 -20.93 31.22 9.66
C PRO A 127 -20.46 32.49 8.94
N VAL A 128 -21.31 33.05 8.09
CA VAL A 128 -21.03 34.28 7.34
C VAL A 128 -22.24 35.22 7.36
N PRO A 129 -22.03 36.56 7.30
CA PRO A 129 -23.13 37.51 7.26
C PRO A 129 -23.99 37.40 5.99
N GLY A 130 -25.27 37.76 6.13
CA GLY A 130 -26.24 37.78 5.03
C GLY A 130 -26.80 36.41 4.68
N ASN A 131 -27.51 36.32 3.56
CA ASN A 131 -28.12 35.08 3.09
C ASN A 131 -27.14 34.24 2.27
N ARG A 132 -26.11 33.67 2.91
CA ARG A 132 -25.06 32.86 2.27
C ARG A 132 -24.80 31.58 3.06
N LEU A 133 -24.56 30.48 2.35
CA LEU A 133 -24.11 29.21 2.91
C LEU A 133 -22.66 28.95 2.49
N ASN A 134 -21.75 28.93 3.45
CA ASN A 134 -20.36 28.54 3.24
C ASN A 134 -20.08 27.19 3.89
N TYR A 135 -19.46 26.29 3.14
CA TYR A 135 -18.99 25.00 3.67
C TYR A 135 -17.68 24.58 2.99
N THR A 136 -16.94 23.69 3.64
CA THR A 136 -15.76 23.04 3.08
C THR A 136 -16.04 21.57 2.79
N LEU A 137 -15.35 21.01 1.81
CA LEU A 137 -15.33 19.58 1.53
C LEU A 137 -13.90 19.07 1.67
N ARG A 138 -13.77 17.83 2.14
CA ARG A 138 -12.52 17.09 2.15
C ARG A 138 -12.60 16.03 1.06
N GLN A 139 -11.93 16.26 -0.05
CA GLN A 139 -11.95 15.36 -1.21
C GLN A 139 -10.61 14.65 -1.34
N PRO A 140 -10.58 13.38 -1.79
CA PRO A 140 -9.32 12.71 -2.10
C PRO A 140 -8.55 13.50 -3.15
N VAL A 141 -7.24 13.56 -3.01
CA VAL A 141 -6.36 14.28 -3.95
C VAL A 141 -6.24 13.56 -5.31
N GLY A 142 -6.60 12.27 -5.36
CA GLY A 142 -6.55 11.46 -6.58
C GLY A 142 -5.51 10.34 -6.50
N VAL A 143 -4.59 10.32 -7.45
CA VAL A 143 -3.49 9.35 -7.50
C VAL A 143 -2.35 9.80 -6.59
N THR A 144 -1.93 8.93 -5.68
CA THR A 144 -0.80 9.18 -4.77
C THR A 144 0.36 8.23 -5.04
N ALA A 145 1.59 8.73 -4.91
CA ALA A 145 2.82 7.95 -5.05
C ALA A 145 3.52 7.83 -3.69
N HIS A 146 3.88 6.60 -3.32
CA HIS A 146 4.43 6.24 -2.02
C HIS A 146 5.82 5.63 -2.23
N ILE A 147 6.87 6.44 -2.01
CA ILE A 147 8.26 6.01 -2.13
C ILE A 147 8.75 5.62 -0.73
N ILE A 148 9.00 4.33 -0.53
CA ILE A 148 9.13 3.74 0.81
C ILE A 148 10.61 3.38 1.08
N PRO A 149 11.18 3.77 2.24
CA PRO A 149 12.56 3.44 2.58
C PRO A 149 12.69 2.00 3.13
N TRP A 150 13.93 1.57 3.33
CA TRP A 150 14.27 0.18 3.62
C TRP A 150 14.29 -0.21 5.10
N ASN A 151 14.21 0.73 6.04
CA ASN A 151 14.44 0.45 7.46
C ASN A 151 13.21 -0.13 8.19
N PHE A 152 12.00 0.20 7.74
CA PHE A 152 10.74 -0.40 8.19
C PHE A 152 9.82 -0.66 6.98
N PRO A 153 10.22 -1.54 6.04
CA PRO A 153 9.65 -1.63 4.69
C PRO A 153 8.13 -1.74 4.66
N LEU A 154 7.56 -2.83 5.20
CA LEU A 154 6.12 -3.01 5.14
C LEU A 154 5.39 -2.01 6.05
N GLN A 155 5.89 -1.76 7.27
CA GLN A 155 5.23 -0.84 8.20
C GLN A 155 5.12 0.59 7.64
N LEU A 156 6.16 1.13 7.02
CA LEU A 156 6.13 2.48 6.43
C LEU A 156 5.31 2.54 5.14
N ALA A 157 5.28 1.44 4.36
CA ALA A 157 4.32 1.29 3.28
C ALA A 157 2.90 1.44 3.82
N LEU A 158 2.50 0.58 4.77
CA LEU A 158 1.14 0.56 5.31
C LEU A 158 0.76 1.87 6.02
N ARG A 159 1.72 2.51 6.71
CA ARG A 159 1.52 3.83 7.35
C ARG A 159 1.05 4.92 6.39
N SER A 160 1.52 4.88 5.14
CA SER A 160 1.18 5.89 4.14
C SER A 160 0.02 5.44 3.24
N ILE A 161 -0.07 4.15 2.93
CA ILE A 161 -1.11 3.58 2.07
C ILE A 161 -2.48 3.62 2.75
N ALA A 162 -2.58 3.24 4.03
CA ALA A 162 -3.85 3.20 4.76
C ALA A 162 -4.62 4.53 4.76
N PRO A 163 -4.03 5.70 5.13
CA PRO A 163 -4.75 6.97 5.07
C PRO A 163 -5.11 7.40 3.64
N ALA A 164 -4.28 7.09 2.64
CA ALA A 164 -4.57 7.41 1.25
C ALA A 164 -5.81 6.64 0.75
N LEU A 165 -5.84 5.33 1.00
CA LEU A 165 -6.99 4.49 0.67
C LEU A 165 -8.23 4.93 1.47
N ALA A 166 -8.09 5.24 2.76
CA ALA A 166 -9.22 5.69 3.59
C ALA A 166 -9.86 6.98 3.06
N ALA A 167 -9.05 7.92 2.55
CA ALA A 167 -9.51 9.15 1.92
C ALA A 167 -10.19 8.93 0.56
N GLY A 168 -10.04 7.75 -0.05
CA GLY A 168 -10.54 7.45 -1.40
C GLY A 168 -9.52 7.72 -2.52
N CYS A 169 -8.25 7.90 -2.19
CA CYS A 169 -7.17 7.99 -3.18
C CYS A 169 -6.86 6.61 -3.77
N THR A 170 -6.22 6.59 -4.93
CA THR A 170 -5.57 5.39 -5.50
C THR A 170 -4.07 5.47 -5.26
N VAL A 171 -3.42 4.33 -5.04
CA VAL A 171 -2.05 4.25 -4.54
C VAL A 171 -1.12 3.62 -5.57
N ILE A 172 0.03 4.25 -5.80
CA ILE A 172 1.21 3.64 -6.42
C ILE A 172 2.29 3.53 -5.34
N ALA A 173 2.78 2.33 -5.07
CA ALA A 173 3.81 2.09 -4.07
C ALA A 173 5.12 1.65 -4.74
N LYS A 174 6.22 2.30 -4.37
CA LYS A 174 7.58 1.95 -4.80
C LYS A 174 8.43 1.62 -3.57
N PRO A 175 8.65 0.34 -3.27
CA PRO A 175 9.54 -0.05 -2.17
C PRO A 175 11.00 0.28 -2.50
N ALA A 176 11.84 0.29 -1.47
CA ALA A 176 13.28 0.36 -1.64
C ALA A 176 13.79 -0.92 -2.32
N SER A 177 14.75 -0.78 -3.24
CA SER A 177 15.25 -1.91 -4.04
C SER A 177 15.83 -3.05 -3.21
N TRP A 178 16.35 -2.74 -2.03
CA TRP A 178 16.92 -3.74 -1.12
C TRP A 178 15.88 -4.53 -0.32
N THR A 179 14.68 -3.97 -0.13
CA THR A 179 13.65 -4.56 0.77
C THR A 179 12.25 -4.59 0.16
N PRO A 180 12.06 -5.11 -1.07
CA PRO A 180 10.75 -5.13 -1.72
C PRO A 180 9.85 -6.29 -1.28
N LEU A 181 10.40 -7.35 -0.69
CA LEU A 181 9.73 -8.66 -0.64
C LEU A 181 8.52 -8.68 0.28
N SER A 182 8.58 -8.01 1.43
CA SER A 182 7.46 -8.00 2.37
C SER A 182 6.24 -7.24 1.84
N LEU A 183 6.44 -6.18 1.05
CA LEU A 183 5.35 -5.45 0.39
C LEU A 183 4.71 -6.27 -0.73
N ILE A 184 5.52 -6.97 -1.53
CA ILE A 184 5.03 -7.88 -2.58
C ILE A 184 4.21 -9.00 -1.95
N ALA A 185 4.75 -9.69 -0.95
CA ALA A 185 4.06 -10.77 -0.24
C ALA A 185 2.79 -10.31 0.47
N TRP A 186 2.79 -9.09 1.02
CA TRP A 186 1.58 -8.50 1.59
C TRP A 186 0.50 -8.29 0.53
N LEU A 187 0.87 -7.81 -0.66
CA LEU A 187 -0.08 -7.61 -1.75
C LEU A 187 -0.60 -8.93 -2.32
N GLU A 188 0.24 -9.97 -2.41
CA GLU A 188 -0.19 -11.36 -2.72
C GLU A 188 -1.29 -11.80 -1.73
N ALA A 189 -1.04 -11.64 -0.42
CA ALA A 189 -2.01 -11.98 0.61
C ALA A 189 -3.31 -11.14 0.56
N MET A 190 -3.26 -9.90 0.07
CA MET A 190 -4.46 -9.08 -0.13
C MET A 190 -5.23 -9.47 -1.39
N HIS A 191 -4.55 -9.95 -2.43
CA HIS A 191 -5.19 -10.36 -3.69
C HIS A 191 -5.98 -11.67 -3.54
N GLU A 192 -5.57 -12.53 -2.62
CA GLU A 192 -6.23 -13.81 -2.32
C GLU A 192 -7.44 -13.67 -1.36
N ALA A 193 -7.56 -12.54 -0.66
CA ALA A 193 -8.52 -12.32 0.45
C ALA A 193 -9.76 -11.51 0.04
#